data_AF-A0A1F4V897-F1
#
_entry.id   AF-A0A1F4V897-F1
#
_cell.length_a   1.000
_cell.length_b   1.000
_cell.length_c   1.000
_cell.angle_alpha   90.00
_cell.angle_beta   90.00
_cell.angle_gamma   90.00
#
_symmetry.space_group_name_H-M   'P 1'
#
loop_
_entity.id
_entity.type
_entity.pdbx_description
1 polymer ?
#
loop_
_entity_poly.entity_id
_entity_poly.type
_entity_poly.pdbx_seq_one_letter_code
_entity_poly.pdbx_strand_id
1 'polypeptide(L)'
;MKKVISYLAALLIFLTIGFGVYLNINEKLSIDRTKIPEKVETSKGFQKWITNAKNKGFEIEADEFNLIEENEVYNTKWIKIYSLDEPGNKEILDKTLQEHQDIKKVVFSPNDREFIDYRTEDRNGLAPNEARLYGQREDKILDARILDCSIKANCYFDRAYFLDNDVFVISEISRTIDKKDETAIDCLPEDECQYSFKLHVIDLINNKRFVYESTSFSVVLSVVLPEL
;
A
#
# COMPACT_ATOMS: atom_id res chain seq x y z
N MET A 1 -44.63 -23.64 28.75
CA MET A 1 -43.58 -24.30 27.93
C MET A 1 -43.14 -23.47 26.72
N LYS A 2 -44.01 -23.11 25.76
CA LYS A 2 -43.60 -22.30 24.58
C LYS A 2 -42.82 -21.02 24.91
N LYS A 3 -43.28 -20.21 25.88
CA LYS A 3 -42.57 -18.98 26.30
C LYS A 3 -41.18 -19.25 26.88
N VAL A 4 -41.02 -20.33 27.66
CA VAL A 4 -39.73 -20.72 28.25
C VAL A 4 -38.75 -21.18 27.16
N ILE A 5 -39.24 -21.94 26.17
CA ILE A 5 -38.46 -22.35 25.00
C ILE A 5 -38.02 -21.13 24.17
N SER A 6 -38.90 -20.15 23.99
CA SER A 6 -38.55 -18.90 23.28
C SER A 6 -37.49 -18.09 24.02
N TYR A 7 -37.56 -17.97 25.35
CA TYR A 7 -36.52 -17.29 26.12
C TYR A 7 -35.18 -18.00 26.07
N LEU A 8 -35.16 -19.34 26.14
CA LEU A 8 -33.94 -20.13 25.99
C LEU A 8 -33.33 -19.98 24.59
N ALA A 9 -34.15 -20.00 23.54
CA ALA A 9 -33.67 -19.80 22.17
C ALA A 9 -33.09 -18.39 21.98
N ALA A 10 -33.74 -17.36 22.51
CA ALA A 10 -33.23 -15.99 22.47
C ALA A 10 -31.90 -15.86 23.22
N LEU A 11 -31.79 -16.42 24.42
CA LEU A 11 -30.54 -16.45 25.20
C LEU A 11 -29.42 -17.14 24.40
N LEU A 12 -29.71 -18.27 23.76
CA LEU A 12 -28.75 -19.02 22.97
C LEU A 12 -28.26 -18.20 21.77
N ILE A 13 -29.15 -17.48 21.09
CA ILE A 13 -28.78 -16.55 20.02
C ILE A 13 -27.83 -15.47 20.54
N PHE A 14 -28.17 -14.80 21.65
CA PHE A 14 -27.30 -13.77 22.24
C PHE A 14 -25.94 -14.32 22.66
N LEU A 15 -25.89 -15.52 23.23
CA LEU A 15 -24.63 -16.19 23.59
C LEU A 15 -23.80 -16.51 22.34
N THR A 16 -24.41 -17.01 21.26
CA THR A 16 -23.68 -17.28 20.01
C THR A 16 -23.15 -16.01 19.34
N ILE A 17 -23.94 -14.92 19.34
CA ILE A 17 -23.48 -13.62 18.82
C ILE A 17 -22.35 -13.09 19.69
N GLY A 18 -22.51 -13.09 21.02
CA GLY A 18 -21.50 -12.63 21.97
C GLY A 18 -20.20 -13.41 21.87
N PHE A 19 -20.28 -14.74 21.74
CA PHE A 19 -19.13 -15.60 21.55
C PHE A 19 -18.43 -15.35 20.20
N GLY A 20 -19.19 -15.17 19.11
CA GLY A 20 -18.63 -14.82 17.80
C GLY A 20 -17.91 -13.47 17.80
N VAL A 21 -18.49 -12.46 18.46
CA VAL A 21 -17.85 -11.14 18.64
C VAL A 21 -16.58 -11.27 19.48
N TYR A 22 -16.62 -12.03 20.58
CA TYR A 22 -15.46 -12.27 21.44
C TYR A 22 -14.30 -12.93 20.68
N LEU A 23 -14.59 -13.98 19.91
CA LEU A 23 -13.57 -14.66 19.10
C LEU A 23 -12.93 -13.70 18.10
N ASN A 24 -13.73 -12.88 17.41
CA ASN A 24 -13.23 -11.91 16.42
C ASN A 24 -12.36 -10.81 17.08
N ILE A 25 -12.75 -10.32 18.25
CA ILE A 25 -11.94 -9.37 19.02
C ILE A 25 -10.60 -10.02 19.43
N ASN A 26 -10.65 -11.24 19.94
CA ASN A 26 -9.46 -11.92 20.44
C ASN A 26 -8.49 -12.25 19.28
N GLU A 27 -9.02 -12.67 18.13
CA GLU A 27 -8.25 -12.85 16.91
C GLU A 27 -7.56 -11.55 16.49
N LYS A 28 -8.28 -10.43 16.44
CA LYS A 28 -7.70 -9.11 16.13
C LYS A 28 -6.62 -8.66 17.10
N LEU A 29 -6.76 -8.96 18.39
CA LEU A 29 -5.77 -8.64 19.42
C LEU A 29 -4.53 -9.53 19.35
N SER A 30 -4.66 -10.75 18.81
CA SER A 30 -3.55 -11.68 18.65
C SER A 30 -2.65 -11.41 17.45
N ILE A 31 -3.07 -10.51 16.55
CA ILE A 31 -2.27 -10.13 15.38
C ILE A 31 -1.11 -9.24 15.84
N ASP A 32 0.10 -9.80 15.77
CA ASP A 32 1.32 -9.03 15.93
C ASP A 32 1.48 -8.07 14.74
N ARG A 33 1.26 -6.78 15.01
CA ARG A 33 1.40 -5.72 14.00
C ARG A 33 2.82 -5.18 13.90
N THR A 34 3.73 -5.59 14.78
CA THR A 34 5.11 -5.09 14.79
C THR A 34 5.88 -5.56 13.57
N LYS A 35 5.51 -6.72 13.02
CA LYS A 35 6.10 -7.31 11.81
C LYS A 35 5.17 -7.23 10.61
N ILE A 36 5.72 -7.42 9.43
CA ILE A 36 4.93 -7.50 8.21
C ILE A 36 3.90 -8.65 8.32
N PRO A 37 2.68 -8.49 7.78
CA PRO A 37 1.68 -9.54 7.82
C PRO A 37 2.14 -10.79 7.04
N GLU A 38 1.83 -11.98 7.55
CA GLU A 38 2.17 -13.26 6.88
C GLU A 38 1.68 -13.32 5.43
N LYS A 39 0.50 -12.73 5.15
CA LYS A 39 -0.06 -12.63 3.80
C LYS A 39 0.85 -11.83 2.85
N VAL A 40 1.55 -10.81 3.35
CA VAL A 40 2.54 -10.04 2.57
C VAL A 40 3.78 -10.89 2.36
N GLU A 41 4.33 -11.45 3.44
CA GLU A 41 5.56 -12.24 3.41
C GLU A 41 5.45 -13.44 2.45
N THR A 42 4.36 -14.19 2.50
CA THR A 42 4.14 -15.37 1.64
C THR A 42 3.70 -15.02 0.22
N SER A 43 3.44 -13.74 -0.07
CA SER A 43 2.96 -13.33 -1.39
C SER A 43 4.03 -13.51 -2.48
N LYS A 44 3.59 -13.93 -3.67
CA LYS A 44 4.46 -14.02 -4.85
C LYS A 44 5.09 -12.67 -5.21
N GLY A 45 4.40 -11.56 -4.94
CA GLY A 45 4.89 -10.20 -5.19
C GLY A 45 6.08 -9.88 -4.30
N PHE A 46 5.94 -10.10 -2.99
CA PHE A 46 7.01 -9.89 -2.02
C PHE A 46 8.20 -10.81 -2.26
N GLN A 47 7.97 -12.11 -2.43
CA GLN A 47 9.04 -13.10 -2.63
C GLN A 47 9.89 -12.80 -3.87
N LYS A 48 9.26 -12.37 -4.97
CA LYS A 48 9.99 -11.92 -6.16
C LYS A 48 10.77 -10.63 -5.91
N TRP A 49 10.17 -9.69 -5.21
CA TRP A 49 10.79 -8.40 -4.90
C TRP A 49 12.03 -8.57 -4.01
N ILE A 50 11.90 -9.27 -2.87
CA ILE A 50 13.01 -9.48 -1.95
C ILE A 50 14.13 -10.31 -2.59
N THR A 51 13.80 -11.31 -3.42
CA THR A 51 14.80 -12.06 -4.20
C THR A 51 15.54 -11.15 -5.17
N ASN A 52 14.85 -10.24 -5.85
CA ASN A 52 15.50 -9.27 -6.74
C ASN A 52 16.40 -8.30 -5.97
N ALA A 53 15.99 -7.85 -4.78
CA ALA A 53 16.83 -7.04 -3.91
C ALA A 53 18.10 -7.81 -3.50
N LYS A 54 17.97 -9.06 -3.05
CA LYS A 54 19.12 -9.92 -2.73
C LYS A 54 20.06 -10.11 -3.91
N ASN A 55 19.54 -10.31 -5.12
CA ASN A 55 20.33 -10.42 -6.34
C ASN A 55 21.09 -9.13 -6.70
N LYS A 56 20.62 -7.97 -6.23
CA LYS A 56 21.32 -6.68 -6.35
C LYS A 56 22.37 -6.46 -5.24
N GLY A 57 22.55 -7.44 -4.34
CA GLY A 57 23.56 -7.41 -3.28
C GLY A 57 23.05 -6.91 -1.92
N PHE A 58 21.74 -6.74 -1.73
CA PHE A 58 21.19 -6.38 -0.43
C PHE A 58 21.05 -7.61 0.47
N GLU A 59 21.61 -7.53 1.68
CA GLU A 59 21.30 -8.45 2.76
C GLU A 59 20.02 -7.95 3.43
N ILE A 60 18.89 -8.57 3.11
CA ILE A 60 17.58 -8.18 3.63
C ILE A 60 16.68 -9.39 3.81
N GLU A 61 16.08 -9.51 4.99
CA GLU A 61 15.10 -10.55 5.30
C GLU A 61 13.73 -9.98 5.69
N ALA A 62 12.71 -10.84 5.67
CA ALA A 62 11.34 -10.45 6.00
C ALA A 62 11.18 -9.97 7.46
N ASP A 63 11.95 -10.54 8.38
CA ASP A 63 11.92 -10.25 9.81
C ASP A 63 12.62 -8.93 10.19
N GLU A 64 13.36 -8.32 9.26
CA GLU A 64 13.97 -7.00 9.45
C GLU A 64 12.96 -5.85 9.38
N PHE A 65 11.77 -6.11 8.83
CA PHE A 65 10.75 -5.09 8.66
C PHE A 65 9.95 -4.87 9.93
N ASN A 66 10.01 -3.65 10.44
CA ASN A 66 9.29 -3.23 11.65
C ASN A 66 8.28 -2.13 11.34
N LEU A 67 7.11 -2.19 11.96
CA LEU A 67 6.07 -1.16 11.81
C LEU A 67 6.57 0.16 12.42
N ILE A 68 6.65 1.20 11.59
CA ILE A 68 7.05 2.54 12.02
C ILE A 68 5.86 3.52 12.08
N GLU A 69 4.87 3.34 11.21
CA GLU A 69 3.72 4.26 11.12
C GLU A 69 2.43 3.53 10.74
N GLU A 70 1.32 3.96 11.34
CA GLU A 70 -0.04 3.62 10.93
C GLU A 70 -0.76 4.92 10.56
N ASN A 71 -1.15 5.05 9.30
CA ASN A 71 -1.80 6.25 8.75
C ASN A 71 -3.14 5.90 8.09
N GLU A 72 -3.97 6.90 7.83
CA GLU A 72 -5.15 6.73 6.97
C GLU A 72 -4.75 6.85 5.50
N VAL A 73 -5.38 6.06 4.62
CA VAL A 73 -5.10 6.05 3.18
C VAL A 73 -5.76 7.24 2.51
N TYR A 74 -7.06 7.43 2.79
CA TYR A 74 -7.87 8.46 2.20
C TYR A 74 -7.87 9.70 3.10
N ASN A 75 -7.13 10.72 2.67
CA ASN A 75 -7.29 12.07 3.16
C ASN A 75 -8.18 12.85 2.17
N THR A 76 -9.19 13.57 2.68
CA THR A 76 -10.14 14.35 1.86
C THR A 76 -9.48 15.35 0.91
N LYS A 77 -8.23 15.73 1.16
CA LYS A 77 -7.45 16.62 0.27
C LYS A 77 -7.01 15.96 -1.05
N TRP A 78 -6.85 14.64 -1.06
CA TRP A 78 -6.11 13.94 -2.12
C TRP A 78 -6.91 12.82 -2.81
N ILE A 79 -8.19 12.69 -2.46
CA ILE A 79 -9.14 11.78 -3.07
C ILE A 79 -10.19 12.56 -3.87
N LYS A 80 -10.44 12.13 -5.10
CA LYS A 80 -11.57 12.54 -5.91
C LYS A 80 -12.45 11.32 -6.13
N ILE A 81 -13.75 11.53 -5.97
CA ILE A 81 -14.76 10.49 -6.11
C ILE A 81 -15.74 10.99 -7.16
N TYR A 82 -15.96 10.18 -8.18
CA TYR A 82 -16.92 10.46 -9.24
C TYR A 82 -18.01 9.39 -9.21
N SER A 83 -19.25 9.76 -9.53
CA SER A 83 -20.33 8.78 -9.69
C SER A 83 -20.27 8.13 -11.07
N LEU A 84 -20.50 6.83 -11.16
CA LEU A 84 -20.64 6.16 -12.47
C LEU A 84 -21.93 6.52 -13.20
N ASP A 85 -22.94 7.01 -12.48
CA ASP A 85 -24.22 7.39 -13.07
C ASP A 85 -24.17 8.75 -13.78
N GLU A 86 -23.11 9.54 -13.55
CA GLU A 86 -22.90 10.81 -14.22
C GLU A 86 -22.49 10.59 -15.69
N PRO A 87 -23.13 11.30 -16.64
CA PRO A 87 -22.85 11.14 -18.07
C PRO A 87 -21.35 11.37 -18.39
N GLY A 88 -20.73 10.43 -19.11
CA GLY A 88 -19.34 10.52 -19.55
C GLY A 88 -18.31 9.87 -18.61
N ASN A 89 -18.65 9.66 -17.33
CA ASN A 89 -17.68 9.14 -16.36
C ASN A 89 -17.29 7.69 -16.61
N LYS A 90 -18.26 6.87 -17.05
CA LYS A 90 -18.00 5.48 -17.43
C LYS A 90 -17.08 5.38 -18.65
N GLU A 91 -17.32 6.19 -19.67
CA GLU A 91 -16.48 6.22 -20.87
C GLU A 91 -15.06 6.68 -20.55
N ILE A 92 -14.90 7.66 -19.65
CA ILE A 92 -13.60 8.12 -19.16
C ILE A 92 -12.88 7.01 -18.40
N LEU A 93 -13.58 6.30 -17.50
CA LEU A 93 -13.03 5.16 -16.77
C LEU A 93 -12.51 4.09 -17.74
N ASP A 94 -13.38 3.59 -18.63
CA ASP A 94 -13.05 2.49 -19.54
C ASP A 94 -11.85 2.85 -20.42
N LYS A 95 -11.83 4.08 -20.94
CA LYS A 95 -10.72 4.62 -21.72
C LYS A 95 -9.43 4.70 -20.88
N THR A 96 -9.52 5.22 -19.66
CA THR A 96 -8.34 5.38 -18.79
C THR A 96 -7.76 4.02 -18.40
N LEU A 97 -8.60 3.05 -18.04
CA LEU A 97 -8.18 1.68 -17.76
C LEU A 97 -7.45 1.09 -18.98
N GLN A 98 -8.03 1.22 -20.17
CA GLN A 98 -7.42 0.69 -21.40
C GLN A 98 -6.09 1.37 -21.74
N GLU A 99 -5.99 2.70 -21.63
CA GLU A 99 -4.76 3.45 -21.90
C GLU A 99 -3.61 3.10 -20.94
N HIS A 100 -3.93 2.58 -19.75
CA HIS A 100 -2.95 2.23 -18.73
C HIS A 100 -2.58 0.75 -18.72
N GLN A 101 -3.19 -0.08 -19.58
CA GLN A 101 -2.81 -1.48 -19.75
C GLN A 101 -1.39 -1.61 -20.30
N ASP A 102 -0.67 -2.62 -19.84
CA ASP A 102 0.69 -2.98 -20.26
C ASP A 102 1.76 -1.88 -20.08
N ILE A 103 1.44 -0.78 -19.39
CA ILE A 103 2.40 0.25 -19.03
C ILE A 103 3.29 -0.27 -17.88
N LYS A 104 4.62 -0.16 -18.05
CA LYS A 104 5.57 -0.48 -16.98
C LYS A 104 5.31 0.40 -15.76
N LYS A 105 5.33 -0.20 -14.56
CA LYS A 105 4.97 0.45 -13.28
C LYS A 105 3.51 0.91 -13.17
N VAL A 106 2.63 0.31 -13.97
CA VAL A 106 1.20 0.25 -13.70
C VAL A 106 0.84 -1.18 -13.37
N VAL A 107 0.07 -1.38 -12.30
CA VAL A 107 -0.36 -2.72 -11.87
C VAL A 107 -1.86 -2.69 -11.63
N PHE A 108 -2.58 -3.61 -12.29
CA PHE A 108 -4.02 -3.75 -12.13
C PHE A 108 -4.35 -4.64 -10.94
N SER A 109 -5.52 -4.38 -10.35
CA SER A 109 -6.14 -5.25 -9.36
C SER A 109 -6.51 -6.61 -9.98
N PRO A 110 -6.71 -7.66 -9.15
CA PRO A 110 -7.10 -8.98 -9.66
C PRO A 110 -8.40 -9.01 -10.47
N ASN A 111 -9.28 -8.01 -10.32
CA ASN A 111 -10.53 -7.89 -11.06
C ASN A 111 -10.43 -6.93 -12.27
N ASP A 112 -9.27 -6.34 -12.54
CA ASP A 112 -8.99 -5.37 -13.61
C ASP A 112 -9.84 -4.09 -13.57
N ARG A 113 -10.48 -3.78 -12.43
CA ARG A 113 -11.34 -2.59 -12.28
C ARG A 113 -10.61 -1.37 -11.77
N GLU A 114 -9.41 -1.55 -11.24
CA GLU A 114 -8.56 -0.49 -10.73
C GLU A 114 -7.09 -0.79 -10.96
N PHE A 115 -6.26 0.25 -10.93
CA PHE A 115 -4.82 0.11 -11.03
C PHE A 115 -4.08 1.05 -10.08
N ILE A 116 -2.85 0.66 -9.78
CA ILE A 116 -1.86 1.49 -9.11
C ILE A 116 -0.86 1.95 -10.16
N ASP A 117 -0.72 3.26 -10.31
CA ASP A 117 0.29 3.90 -11.15
C ASP A 117 1.33 4.56 -10.26
N TYR A 118 2.55 4.01 -10.30
CA TYR A 118 3.72 4.44 -9.53
C TYR A 118 4.91 4.71 -10.44
N ARG A 119 4.65 5.19 -11.66
CA ARG A 119 5.70 5.61 -12.59
C ARG A 119 6.56 6.73 -12.01
N THR A 120 7.77 6.84 -12.52
CA THR A 120 8.77 7.81 -12.06
C THR A 120 8.96 8.95 -13.07
N GLU A 121 7.85 9.36 -13.68
CA GLU A 121 7.76 10.46 -14.64
C GLU A 121 6.59 11.37 -14.29
N ASP A 122 6.71 12.65 -14.65
CA ASP A 122 5.62 13.61 -14.53
C ASP A 122 4.44 13.19 -15.44
N ARG A 123 3.25 13.10 -14.85
CA ARG A 123 2.08 12.58 -15.56
C ARG A 123 0.78 13.22 -15.10
N ASN A 124 0.10 13.96 -15.98
CA ASN A 124 -1.26 14.47 -15.76
C ASN A 124 -1.49 15.12 -14.37
N GLY A 125 -0.50 15.86 -13.85
CA GLY A 125 -0.56 16.51 -12.54
C GLY A 125 -0.13 15.64 -11.35
N LEU A 126 0.47 14.47 -11.59
CA LEU A 126 1.18 13.65 -10.61
C LEU A 126 2.68 13.79 -10.79
N ALA A 127 3.39 13.92 -9.67
CA ALA A 127 4.84 13.99 -9.65
C ALA A 127 5.48 12.58 -9.69
N PRO A 128 6.77 12.45 -10.07
CA PRO A 128 7.50 11.17 -10.16
C PRO A 128 7.55 10.37 -8.85
N ASN A 129 7.39 11.05 -7.72
CA ASN A 129 7.42 10.55 -6.35
C ASN A 129 6.02 10.38 -5.75
N GLU A 130 4.97 10.34 -6.58
CA GLU A 130 3.59 10.07 -6.17
C GLU A 130 3.08 8.74 -6.75
N ALA A 131 2.33 7.99 -5.94
CA ALA A 131 1.58 6.82 -6.38
C ALA A 131 0.08 7.14 -6.40
N ARG A 132 -0.58 6.76 -7.50
CA ARG A 132 -2.03 6.96 -7.71
C ARG A 132 -2.75 5.62 -7.74
N LEU A 133 -3.87 5.56 -7.04
CA LEU A 133 -4.89 4.54 -7.22
C LEU A 133 -6.01 5.13 -8.06
N TYR A 134 -6.36 4.45 -9.16
CA TYR A 134 -7.47 4.85 -10.01
C TYR A 134 -8.31 3.66 -10.42
N GLY A 135 -9.63 3.76 -10.31
CA GLY A 135 -10.53 2.74 -10.82
C GLY A 135 -11.93 2.76 -10.23
N GLN A 136 -12.71 1.75 -10.59
CA GLN A 136 -14.08 1.58 -10.12
C GLN A 136 -14.14 0.80 -8.81
N ARG A 137 -14.89 1.34 -7.86
CA ARG A 137 -15.33 0.65 -6.65
C ARG A 137 -16.83 0.84 -6.48
N GLU A 138 -17.57 -0.25 -6.57
CA GLU A 138 -19.04 -0.25 -6.58
C GLU A 138 -19.62 0.68 -7.67
N ASP A 139 -20.40 1.70 -7.28
CA ASP A 139 -21.02 2.70 -8.13
C ASP A 139 -20.16 3.97 -8.32
N LYS A 140 -18.91 3.95 -7.83
CA LYS A 140 -18.03 5.11 -7.83
C LYS A 140 -16.72 4.85 -8.56
N ILE A 141 -16.13 5.93 -9.06
CA ILE A 141 -14.76 5.97 -9.55
C ILE A 141 -13.92 6.67 -8.49
N LEU A 142 -12.88 5.99 -8.05
CA LEU A 142 -11.88 6.53 -7.15
C LEU A 142 -10.68 7.02 -7.94
N ASP A 143 -10.24 8.22 -7.63
CA ASP A 143 -9.00 8.81 -8.11
C ASP A 143 -8.26 9.40 -6.90
N ALA A 144 -7.27 8.66 -6.39
CA ALA A 144 -6.61 9.00 -5.15
C ALA A 144 -5.08 9.01 -5.31
N ARG A 145 -4.44 10.05 -4.80
CA ARG A 145 -3.01 10.02 -4.48
C ARG A 145 -2.83 9.32 -3.15
N ILE A 146 -2.39 8.07 -3.21
CA ILE A 146 -2.32 7.17 -2.05
C ILE A 146 -0.98 7.27 -1.32
N LEU A 147 0.09 7.63 -2.03
CA LEU A 147 1.41 7.89 -1.47
C LEU A 147 2.00 9.13 -2.13
N ASP A 148 2.54 10.02 -1.31
CA ASP A 148 3.55 10.98 -1.72
C ASP A 148 4.83 10.67 -0.95
N CYS A 149 5.96 11.08 -1.51
CA CYS A 149 7.23 10.96 -0.83
C CYS A 149 8.04 12.25 -0.91
N SER A 150 8.92 12.49 0.06
CA SER A 150 9.71 13.71 0.07
C SER A 150 10.80 13.67 -1.01
N ILE A 151 10.90 14.71 -1.83
CA ILE A 151 11.99 14.88 -2.81
C ILE A 151 13.35 14.86 -2.09
N LYS A 152 13.45 15.47 -0.90
CA LYS A 152 14.68 15.49 -0.08
C LYS A 152 15.16 14.09 0.33
N ALA A 153 14.23 13.14 0.41
CA ALA A 153 14.53 11.77 0.79
C ALA A 153 14.97 10.89 -0.39
N ASN A 154 15.16 11.46 -1.60
CA ASN A 154 15.51 10.74 -2.84
C ASN A 154 14.70 9.46 -3.01
N CYS A 155 13.41 9.63 -2.85
CA CYS A 155 12.49 8.51 -2.70
C CYS A 155 12.10 7.91 -4.03
N TYR A 156 11.99 6.59 -4.07
CA TYR A 156 11.66 5.85 -5.26
C TYR A 156 10.73 4.67 -4.97
N PHE A 157 9.62 4.59 -5.69
CA PHE A 157 8.74 3.42 -5.66
C PHE A 157 9.26 2.34 -6.60
N ASP A 158 9.63 1.19 -6.03
CA ASP A 158 10.28 0.11 -6.77
C ASP A 158 9.26 -0.88 -7.35
N ARG A 159 8.26 -1.28 -6.56
CA ARG A 159 7.26 -2.25 -6.99
C ARG A 159 5.92 -2.04 -6.29
N ALA A 160 4.83 -2.20 -7.03
CA ALA A 160 3.50 -2.37 -6.46
C ALA A 160 2.93 -3.75 -6.81
N TYR A 161 2.06 -4.30 -5.95
CA TYR A 161 1.28 -5.49 -6.24
C TYR A 161 0.07 -5.61 -5.31
N PHE A 162 -1.01 -6.18 -5.84
CA PHE A 162 -2.21 -6.49 -5.06
C PHE A 162 -2.07 -7.85 -4.37
N LEU A 163 -2.52 -7.92 -3.11
CA LEU A 163 -2.72 -9.17 -2.37
C LEU A 163 -4.14 -9.71 -2.59
N ASP A 164 -5.09 -8.80 -2.75
CA ASP A 164 -6.47 -9.00 -3.19
C ASP A 164 -6.98 -7.66 -3.78
N ASN A 165 -8.27 -7.48 -4.05
CA ASN A 165 -8.77 -6.23 -4.64
C ASN A 165 -8.69 -5.02 -3.68
N ASP A 166 -8.69 -5.26 -2.38
CA ASP A 166 -8.80 -4.20 -1.36
C ASP A 166 -7.49 -3.98 -0.59
N VAL A 167 -6.53 -4.90 -0.71
CA VAL A 167 -5.24 -4.84 -0.05
C VAL A 167 -4.12 -4.95 -1.07
N PHE A 168 -3.20 -4.00 -1.03
CA PHE A 168 -2.02 -3.99 -1.89
C PHE A 168 -0.80 -3.47 -1.16
N VAL A 169 0.36 -3.72 -1.77
CA VAL A 169 1.67 -3.35 -1.21
C VAL A 169 2.43 -2.53 -2.22
N ILE A 170 3.09 -1.47 -1.76
CA ILE A 170 4.04 -0.67 -2.53
C ILE A 170 5.38 -0.66 -1.79
N SER A 171 6.45 -1.08 -2.46
CA SER A 171 7.80 -0.98 -1.95
C SER A 171 8.44 0.35 -2.32
N GLU A 172 9.15 0.94 -1.38
CA GLU A 172 9.82 2.22 -1.48
C GLU A 172 11.27 2.06 -1.03
N ILE A 173 12.18 2.76 -1.70
CA ILE A 173 13.54 3.03 -1.24
C ILE A 173 13.60 4.51 -0.92
N SER A 174 14.03 4.86 0.29
CA SER A 174 14.13 6.26 0.70
C SER A 174 15.27 6.46 1.69
N ARG A 175 15.80 7.68 1.76
CA ARG A 175 16.83 8.01 2.73
C ARG A 175 16.30 7.94 4.15
N THR A 176 17.15 7.48 5.07
CA THR A 176 16.86 7.44 6.51
C THR A 176 17.07 8.83 7.13
N ILE A 177 16.29 9.81 6.71
CA ILE A 177 16.29 11.18 7.24
C ILE A 177 14.93 11.52 7.87
N ASP A 178 14.93 12.38 8.87
CA ASP A 178 13.68 13.00 9.32
C ASP A 178 13.20 13.95 8.22
N LYS A 179 11.99 13.71 7.71
CA LYS A 179 11.36 14.53 6.66
C LYS A 179 11.18 15.99 7.09
N LYS A 180 11.17 16.28 8.40
CA LYS A 180 11.03 17.62 8.97
C LYS A 180 12.38 18.28 9.28
N ASP A 181 13.49 17.57 9.15
CA ASP A 181 14.80 18.15 9.39
C ASP A 181 15.23 19.01 8.19
N GLU A 182 15.21 20.32 8.39
CA GLU A 182 15.64 21.30 7.39
C GLU A 182 17.16 21.35 7.23
N THR A 183 17.92 20.74 8.13
CA THR A 183 19.38 20.71 8.14
C THR A 183 19.97 19.43 7.56
N ALA A 184 19.12 18.47 7.18
CA ALA A 184 19.54 17.24 6.53
C ALA A 184 20.35 17.56 5.26
N ILE A 185 21.57 17.02 5.18
CA ILE A 185 22.48 17.25 4.05
C ILE A 185 21.85 16.66 2.79
N ASP A 186 21.83 17.45 1.71
CA ASP A 186 21.41 16.97 0.40
C ASP A 186 22.32 15.82 -0.03
N CYS A 187 21.71 14.75 -0.51
CA CYS A 187 22.42 13.61 -1.07
C CYS A 187 22.10 13.59 -2.56
N LEU A 188 23.09 13.54 -3.43
CA LEU A 188 22.83 13.33 -4.84
C LEU A 188 22.67 11.82 -5.12
N PRO A 189 21.93 11.41 -6.16
CA PRO A 189 21.79 10.00 -6.51
C PRO A 189 23.12 9.27 -6.79
N GLU A 190 24.18 10.02 -7.11
CA GLU A 190 25.54 9.56 -7.33
C GLU A 190 26.37 9.45 -6.04
N ASP A 191 25.89 10.02 -4.94
CA ASP A 191 26.56 9.98 -3.64
C ASP A 191 26.15 8.73 -2.85
N GLU A 192 27.06 8.26 -2.00
CA GLU A 192 26.75 7.20 -1.05
C GLU A 192 26.01 7.77 0.17
N CYS A 193 24.79 7.29 0.39
CA CYS A 193 23.95 7.72 1.51
C CYS A 193 23.27 6.55 2.20
N GLN A 194 22.71 6.81 3.39
CA GLN A 194 21.92 5.83 4.11
C GLN A 194 20.47 5.82 3.62
N TYR A 195 20.02 4.63 3.26
CA TYR A 195 18.68 4.32 2.80
C TYR A 195 18.07 3.19 3.63
N SER A 196 16.75 3.08 3.58
CA SER A 196 15.98 1.95 4.08
C SER A 196 14.97 1.52 3.01
N PHE A 197 14.57 0.25 3.06
CA PHE A 197 13.40 -0.22 2.33
C PHE A 197 12.16 0.01 3.17
N LYS A 198 11.11 0.50 2.55
CA LYS A 198 9.79 0.64 3.16
C LYS A 198 8.78 -0.19 2.40
N LEU A 199 7.89 -0.84 3.14
CA LEU A 199 6.72 -1.53 2.60
C LEU A 199 5.48 -0.80 3.11
N HIS A 200 4.75 -0.21 2.18
CA HIS A 200 3.45 0.35 2.44
C HIS A 200 2.42 -0.75 2.19
N VAL A 201 1.79 -1.24 3.25
CA VAL A 201 0.64 -2.14 3.16
C VAL A 201 -0.61 -1.28 3.27
N ILE A 202 -1.35 -1.19 2.17
CA ILE A 202 -2.55 -0.38 2.06
C ILE A 202 -3.75 -1.31 2.16
N ASP A 203 -4.63 -1.06 3.14
CA ASP A 203 -5.91 -1.71 3.33
C ASP A 203 -7.04 -0.69 3.09
N LEU A 204 -7.69 -0.84 1.94
CA LEU A 204 -8.75 0.06 1.50
C LEU A 204 -10.10 -0.20 2.18
N ILE A 205 -10.30 -1.36 2.82
CA ILE A 205 -11.53 -1.67 3.59
C ILE A 205 -11.47 -0.93 4.93
N ASN A 206 -10.33 -1.01 5.61
CA ASN A 206 -10.15 -0.40 6.93
C ASN A 206 -9.66 1.06 6.84
N ASN A 207 -9.41 1.57 5.63
CA ASN A 207 -8.80 2.88 5.39
C ASN A 207 -7.47 3.05 6.15
N LYS A 208 -6.62 2.03 6.11
CA LYS A 208 -5.34 1.99 6.84
C LYS A 208 -4.16 1.78 5.91
N ARG A 209 -3.09 2.52 6.17
CA ARG A 209 -1.76 2.34 5.59
C ARG A 209 -0.80 2.01 6.72
N PHE A 210 -0.21 0.84 6.64
CA PHE A 210 0.87 0.42 7.53
C PHE A 210 2.19 0.59 6.80
N VAL A 211 3.14 1.30 7.42
CA VAL A 211 4.48 1.51 6.88
C VAL A 211 5.45 0.68 7.69
N TYR A 212 6.04 -0.32 7.05
CA TYR A 212 7.09 -1.14 7.63
C TYR A 212 8.44 -0.73 7.06
N GLU A 213 9.45 -0.59 7.90
CA GLU A 213 10.79 -0.15 7.51
C GLU A 213 11.82 -1.23 7.85
N SER A 214 12.73 -1.50 6.92
CA SER A 214 13.87 -2.41 7.10
C SER A 214 14.98 -1.75 7.93
N THR A 215 16.02 -2.52 8.21
CA THR A 215 17.29 -1.93 8.65
C THR A 215 17.87 -1.00 7.57
N SER A 216 18.61 0.02 8.01
CA SER A 216 19.28 0.97 7.11
C SER A 216 20.54 0.36 6.49
N PHE A 217 20.82 0.72 5.25
CA PHE A 217 22.00 0.33 4.49
C PHE A 217 22.59 1.54 3.76
N SER A 218 23.89 1.48 3.43
CA SER A 218 24.56 2.54 2.67
C SER A 218 24.70 2.12 1.21
N VAL A 219 24.28 2.99 0.29
CA VAL A 219 24.40 2.71 -1.15
C VAL A 219 24.41 3.99 -1.98
N VAL A 220 24.96 3.89 -3.18
CA VAL A 220 24.80 4.87 -4.26
C VAL A 220 23.52 4.52 -5.04
N LEU A 221 22.53 5.41 -5.01
CA LEU A 221 21.19 5.10 -5.53
C LEU A 221 21.19 4.78 -7.02
N SER A 222 22.00 5.51 -7.82
CA SER A 222 22.12 5.32 -9.26
C SER A 222 22.67 3.94 -9.67
N VAL A 223 23.41 3.26 -8.79
CA VAL A 223 23.92 1.90 -9.03
C VAL A 223 22.79 0.87 -8.88
N VAL A 224 21.87 1.11 -7.95
CA VAL A 224 20.78 0.19 -7.58
C VAL A 224 19.57 0.34 -8.49
N LEU A 225 19.35 1.57 -8.94
CA LEU A 225 18.26 2.03 -9.77
C LEU A 225 18.82 2.77 -10.99
N PRO A 226 19.41 2.05 -11.96
CA PRO A 226 20.02 2.67 -13.14
C PRO A 226 19.00 3.30 -14.11
N GLU A 227 17.70 3.21 -13.80
CA GLU A 227 16.62 3.85 -14.54
C GLU A 227 16.28 5.27 -14.03
N LEU A 228 17.02 5.76 -13.03
CA LEU A 228 16.95 7.14 -12.52
C LEU A 228 17.80 8.10 -13.36
#